data_AF-A0A5Q4SLV5-F1
#
_entry.id   AF-A0A5Q4SLV5-F1
#
_cell.length_a   1.000
_cell.length_b   1.000
_cell.length_c   1.000
_cell.angle_alpha   90.00
_cell.angle_beta   90.00
_cell.angle_gamma   90.00
#
_symmetry.space_group_name_H-M   'P 1'
#
loop_
_entity.id
_entity.type
_entity.pdbx_description
1 polymer ?
#
loop_
_entity_poly.entity_id
_entity_poly.type
_entity_poly.pdbx_seq_one_letter_code
_entity_poly.pdbx_strand_id
1 'polypeptide(L)' 'MTTDRGDDPHVRQTLGAYVLDALDAQETGHVAGHLQRCGACAAAYVEVADAVSLLALLDVEDLLE' A
#
# COMPACT_ATOMS: atom_id res chain seq x y z
N MET A 1 21.32 1.98 19.68
CA MET A 1 20.53 1.02 18.91
C MET A 1 19.11 1.59 18.78
N THR A 2 18.89 2.48 17.82
CA THR A 2 17.55 3.03 17.54
C THR A 2 16.74 1.93 16.90
N THR A 3 15.72 1.43 17.60
CA THR A 3 14.72 0.54 17.01
C THR A 3 13.94 1.37 16.00
N ASP A 4 14.27 1.15 14.74
CA ASP A 4 13.49 1.57 13.59
C ASP A 4 12.07 1.04 13.78
N ARG A 5 11.17 1.90 14.26
CA ARG A 5 9.74 1.62 14.42
C ARG A 5 8.99 2.13 13.18
N GLY A 6 9.67 2.25 12.04
CA GLY A 6 9.15 2.78 10.78
C GLY A 6 9.08 1.73 9.67
N ASP A 7 9.88 0.68 9.75
CA ASP A 7 9.86 -0.43 8.81
C ASP A 7 9.10 -1.61 9.43
N ASP A 8 7.77 -1.60 9.30
CA ASP A 8 7.00 -2.83 9.37
C ASP A 8 6.96 -3.39 7.93
N PRO A 9 7.95 -4.22 7.52
CA PRO A 9 8.09 -4.67 6.14
C PRO A 9 6.85 -5.44 5.67
N HIS A 10 6.06 -5.94 6.61
CA HIS A 10 4.79 -6.58 6.35
C HIS A 10 3.75 -5.60 5.81
N VAL A 11 3.64 -4.40 6.39
CA VAL A 11 2.70 -3.36 5.93
C VAL A 11 3.06 -2.91 4.52
N ARG A 12 4.35 -2.68 4.23
CA ARG A 12 4.82 -2.29 2.88
C ARG A 12 4.45 -3.32 1.81
N GLN A 13 4.49 -4.61 2.15
CA GLN A 13 4.07 -5.70 1.26
C GLN A 13 2.55 -5.77 1.07
N THR A 14 1.75 -5.34 2.06
CA THR A 14 0.28 -5.34 1.99
C THR A 14 -0.31 -4.06 1.38
N LEU A 15 0.49 -3.00 1.16
CA LEU A 15 0.03 -1.75 0.55
C LEU A 15 -0.59 -1.94 -0.84
N GLY A 16 -0.06 -2.86 -1.66
CA GLY A 16 -0.63 -3.17 -2.96
C GLY A 16 -2.04 -3.74 -2.85
N ALA A 17 -2.23 -4.71 -1.95
CA ALA A 17 -3.55 -5.28 -1.67
C ALA A 17 -4.52 -4.25 -1.08
N TYR A 18 -4.01 -3.35 -0.21
CA TYR A 18 -4.80 -2.26 0.37
C TYR A 18 -5.31 -1.28 -0.70
N VAL A 19 -4.45 -0.83 -1.62
CA VAL A 19 -4.84 0.10 -2.69
C VAL A 19 -5.80 -0.53 -3.69
N LEU A 20 -5.66 -1.84 -3.94
CA LEU A 20 -6.52 -2.60 -4.85
C LEU A 20 -7.83 -3.08 -4.18
N ASP A 21 -8.11 -2.64 -2.95
CA ASP A 21 -9.28 -3.05 -2.15
C ASP A 21 -9.41 -4.59 -1.99
N ALA A 22 -8.26 -5.28 -1.94
CA ALA A 22 -8.16 -6.74 -1.87
C ALA A 22 -7.97 -7.28 -0.44
N LEU A 23 -7.98 -6.40 0.56
CA LEU A 23 -7.86 -6.74 1.99
C LEU A 23 -9.24 -6.84 2.64
N ASP A 24 -9.35 -7.63 3.70
CA ASP A 24 -10.57 -7.64 4.50
C ASP A 24 -10.71 -6.37 5.37
N ALA A 25 -11.91 -6.13 5.93
CA ALA A 25 -12.19 -4.92 6.70
C ALA A 25 -11.32 -4.76 7.97
N GLN A 26 -10.89 -5.86 8.58
CA GLN A 26 -10.01 -5.85 9.75
C GLN A 26 -8.59 -5.45 9.34
N GLU A 27 -8.07 -6.03 8.25
CA GLU A 27 -6.75 -5.73 7.70
C GLU A 27 -6.66 -4.27 7.21
N THR A 28 -7.67 -3.82 6.48
CA THR A 28 -7.81 -2.43 6.01
C THR A 28 -7.78 -1.44 7.18
N GLY A 29 -8.50 -1.73 8.27
CA GLY A 29 -8.49 -0.89 9.47
C GLY A 29 -7.11 -0.82 10.15
N HIS A 30 -6.38 -1.93 10.16
CA HIS A 30 -5.03 -1.99 10.72
C HIS A 30 -4.03 -1.17 9.90
N VAL A 31 -4.03 -1.32 8.57
CA VAL A 31 -3.17 -0.57 7.65
C VAL A 31 -3.50 0.92 7.71
N ALA A 32 -4.78 1.30 7.65
CA ALA A 32 -5.19 2.70 7.77
C ALA A 32 -4.72 3.34 9.08
N GLY A 33 -4.88 2.63 10.21
CA GLY A 33 -4.38 3.09 11.50
C GLY A 33 -2.86 3.26 11.56
N HIS A 34 -2.12 2.39 10.87
CA HIS A 34 -0.65 2.49 10.77
C HIS A 34 -0.22 3.68 9.90
N LEU A 35 -0.86 3.89 8.75
CA LEU A 35 -0.56 5.01 7.84
C LEU A 35 -0.74 6.37 8.51
N GLN A 36 -1.71 6.51 9.42
CA GLN A 36 -1.90 7.72 10.21
C GLN A 36 -0.78 8.00 11.22
N ARG A 37 0.01 6.97 11.59
CA ARG A 37 1.05 7.05 12.61
C ARG A 37 2.47 6.97 12.06
N CYS A 38 2.65 6.40 10.87
CA CYS A 38 3.96 6.15 10.26
C CYS A 38 4.09 6.90 8.93
N GLY A 39 4.90 7.95 8.93
CA GLY A 39 5.17 8.74 7.72
C GLY A 39 5.92 7.98 6.63
N ALA A 40 6.76 7.00 6.99
CA ALA A 40 7.48 6.18 6.01
C ALA A 40 6.53 5.25 5.24
N CYS A 41 5.59 4.60 5.94
CA CYS A 41 4.56 3.80 5.29
C CYS A 41 3.55 4.66 4.52
N ALA A 42 3.23 5.85 5.01
CA ALA A 42 2.41 6.81 4.27
C ALA A 42 3.07 7.26 2.95
N ALA A 43 4.38 7.50 2.95
CA ALA A 43 5.12 7.81 1.73
C ALA A 43 5.11 6.63 0.74
N ALA A 44 5.38 5.42 1.23
CA ALA A 44 5.31 4.21 0.39
C ALA A 44 3.89 3.97 -0.17
N TYR A 45 2.84 4.27 0.60
CA TYR A 45 1.46 4.21 0.11
C TYR A 45 1.22 5.15 -1.07
N VAL A 46 1.73 6.39 -0.99
CA VAL A 46 1.59 7.36 -2.10
C VAL A 46 2.26 6.85 -3.36
N GLU A 47 3.46 6.28 -3.27
CA GLU A 47 4.15 5.70 -4.43
C GLU A 47 3.35 4.56 -5.07
N VAL A 48 2.77 3.67 -4.26
CA VAL A 48 1.94 2.56 -4.76
C VAL A 48 0.61 3.06 -5.35
N ALA A 49 -0.04 4.03 -4.70
CA ALA A 49 -1.29 4.61 -5.19
C ALA A 49 -1.11 5.35 -6.52
N ASP A 50 0.02 6.02 -6.71
CA ASP A 50 0.38 6.65 -7.99
C ASP A 50 0.54 5.59 -9.10
N ALA A 51 1.28 4.51 -8.82
CA ALA A 51 1.43 3.40 -9.77
C ALA A 51 0.08 2.77 -10.15
N VAL A 52 -0.85 2.58 -9.20
CA VAL A 52 -2.19 2.05 -9.49
C VAL A 52 -3.05 3.06 -10.27
N SER A 53 -2.88 4.36 -10.04
CA SER A 53 -3.56 5.39 -10.82
C SER A 53 -3.14 5.36 -12.30
N LEU A 54 -1.87 5.06 -12.57
CA LEU A 54 -1.38 4.81 -13.93
C LEU A 54 -1.92 3.49 -14.49
N LEU A 55 -2.02 2.45 -13.67
CA LEU A 55 -2.57 1.15 -14.06
C LEU A 55 -4.04 1.27 -14.50
N ALA A 56 -4.82 2.17 -13.89
CA ALA A 56 -6.21 2.44 -14.26
C ALA A 56 -6.38 3.03 -15.68
N LEU A 57 -5.29 3.45 -16.33
CA LEU A 57 -5.30 3.92 -17.73
C LEU A 57 -5.13 2.77 -18.72
N LEU A 58 -4.76 1.58 -18.26
CA LEU A 58 -4.55 0.38 -19.05
C LEU A 58 -5.78 -0.53 -18.91
N ASP A 59 -6.14 -1.24 -19.99
CA ASP A 59 -7.08 -2.34 -19.88
C ASP A 59 -6.34 -3.61 -19.42
N VAL A 60 -7.08 -4.61 -18.95
CA VAL A 60 -6.51 -5.92 -18.59
C VAL A 60 -5.87 -6.57 -19.82
N GLU A 61 -6.40 -6.32 -21.02
CA GLU A 61 -5.83 -6.82 -22.26
C GLU A 61 -4.43 -6.25 -22.56
N ASP A 62 -4.16 -4.99 -22.21
CA ASP A 62 -2.84 -4.35 -22.39
C ASP A 62 -1.76 -4.92 -21.44
N LEU A 63 -2.16 -5.60 -20.36
CA LEU A 63 -1.24 -6.14 -19.34
C LEU A 63 -0.80 -7.58 -19.63
N LEU A 64 -1.44 -8.27 -20.59
CA LEU A 64 -1.23 -9.69 -20.88
C LEU A 64 -0.23 -9.96 -22.02
N GLU A 65 0.35 -8.91 -22.63
CA GLU A 65 1.32 -8.99 -23.74
C GLU A 65 2.79 -9.19 -23.31
#